data_AF-A0A239GRY2-F1
#
_entry.id   AF-A0A239GRY2-F1
#
_cell.length_a   1.000
_cell.length_b   1.000
_cell.length_c   1.000
_cell.angle_alpha   90.00
_cell.angle_beta   90.00
_cell.angle_gamma   90.00
#
_symmetry.space_group_name_H-M   'P 1'
#
loop_
_entity.id
_entity.type
_entity.pdbx_description
1 polymer ?
#
loop_
_entity_poly.entity_id
_entity_poly.type
_entity_poly.pdbx_seq_one_letter_code
_entity_poly.pdbx_strand_id
1 'polypeptide(L)'
;MHLDHTEVETDVIQLPSPTIFPMVLALGISLICAGMVTHVAIGLLGLVLTIWGSVGWFFQVFPHEHHVAVVVQTEEVTIASTRTLTDRLPAIETQRAILPVETFHITTGIRGGVAGGIAMVVPATLFSLLKYHSIWYAMNLLAAGGFVSWAGASDSFLGQFHLQGLLAALIIHGVVSLLVGLLYGAMLPMFPKYPIVTAGLMVPLLFTGILYSALSIISPILNERIGWFWFVVSQIAFGLVCGFVVNLQTKVRTPQFRALPFATRAGIHSDQITRPSKQNGQPDEKDPSQ
;
A
#
# COMPACT_ATOMS: atom_id res chain seq x y z
N MET A 1 -15.95 28.62 54.93
CA MET A 1 -15.14 29.39 53.96
C MET A 1 -15.39 28.74 52.61
N HIS A 2 -16.12 29.44 51.75
CA HIS A 2 -16.66 28.95 50.48
C HIS A 2 -15.52 28.89 49.46
N LEU A 3 -15.35 27.76 48.77
CA LEU A 3 -14.37 27.59 47.71
C LEU A 3 -14.93 28.24 46.44
N ASP A 4 -14.26 29.26 45.94
CA ASP A 4 -14.55 29.88 44.66
C ASP A 4 -13.31 29.68 43.76
N HIS A 5 -13.32 28.59 43.00
CA HIS A 5 -12.41 28.37 41.89
C HIS A 5 -13.26 28.35 40.62
N THR A 6 -13.67 29.53 40.18
CA THR A 6 -14.17 29.76 38.81
C THR A 6 -13.00 30.19 37.93
N GLU A 7 -12.03 29.29 37.72
CA GLU A 7 -11.15 29.37 36.56
C GLU A 7 -11.85 28.63 35.43
N VAL A 8 -12.30 29.39 34.42
CA VAL A 8 -12.68 28.82 33.13
C VAL A 8 -11.40 28.24 32.53
N GLU A 9 -11.20 26.93 32.70
CA GLU A 9 -10.09 26.19 32.09
C GLU A 9 -10.29 26.21 30.57
N THR A 10 -9.73 27.22 29.91
CA THR A 10 -9.63 27.24 28.46
C THR A 10 -8.67 26.14 28.04
N ASP A 11 -9.21 24.97 27.74
CA ASP A 11 -8.45 23.83 27.25
C ASP A 11 -7.97 24.12 25.83
N VAL A 12 -6.65 24.25 25.66
CA VAL A 12 -6.02 24.59 24.39
C VAL A 12 -5.48 23.32 23.77
N ILE A 13 -6.11 22.88 22.68
CA ILE A 13 -5.66 21.69 21.95
C ILE A 13 -4.67 22.12 20.86
N GLN A 14 -3.48 21.52 20.88
CA GLN A 14 -2.45 21.70 19.84
C GLN A 14 -2.81 20.85 18.62
N LEU A 15 -3.16 21.48 17.51
CA LEU A 15 -3.46 20.81 16.24
C LEU A 15 -2.31 21.04 15.24
N PRO A 16 -2.03 20.09 14.32
CA PRO A 16 -1.04 20.31 13.27
C PRO A 16 -1.46 21.46 12.36
N SER A 17 -0.53 22.33 12.01
CA SER A 17 -0.78 23.43 11.07
C SER A 17 -1.07 22.90 9.65
N PRO A 18 -1.97 23.55 8.90
CA PRO A 18 -2.22 23.17 7.50
C PRO A 18 -0.97 23.40 6.63
N THR A 19 -0.68 22.43 5.74
CA THR A 19 0.46 22.49 4.80
C THR A 19 0.00 22.34 3.35
N ILE A 20 0.61 23.12 2.44
CA ILE A 20 0.33 23.12 0.99
C ILE A 20 1.24 22.13 0.24
N PHE A 21 2.36 21.70 0.83
CA PHE A 21 3.37 20.91 0.12
C PHE A 21 2.90 19.54 -0.38
N PRO A 22 2.04 18.77 0.33
CA PRO A 22 1.48 17.52 -0.20
C PRO A 22 0.74 17.72 -1.53
N MET A 23 0.01 18.83 -1.67
CA MET A 23 -0.71 19.16 -2.90
C MET A 23 0.25 19.55 -4.04
N VAL A 24 1.30 20.33 -3.74
CA VAL A 24 2.35 20.67 -4.72
C VAL A 24 3.08 19.43 -5.20
N LEU A 25 3.40 18.52 -4.28
CA LEU A 25 4.03 17.23 -4.59
C LEU A 25 3.14 16.38 -5.50
N ALA A 26 1.85 16.24 -5.17
CA ALA A 26 0.89 15.50 -5.99
C ALA A 26 0.73 16.08 -7.40
N LEU A 27 0.70 17.41 -7.51
CA LEU A 27 0.68 18.12 -8.79
C LEU A 27 1.97 17.86 -9.58
N GLY A 28 3.13 17.89 -8.94
CA GLY A 28 4.42 17.59 -9.55
C GLY A 28 4.45 16.19 -10.15
N ILE A 29 4.04 15.17 -9.38
CA ILE A 29 3.97 13.78 -9.84
C ILE A 29 2.98 13.64 -11.02
N SER A 30 1.84 14.31 -10.95
CA SER A 30 0.84 14.30 -12.01
C SER A 30 1.37 14.92 -13.31
N LEU A 31 2.14 16.01 -13.23
CA LEU A 31 2.77 16.64 -14.40
C LEU A 31 3.92 15.80 -14.97
N ILE A 32 4.65 15.03 -14.15
CA ILE A 32 5.62 14.04 -14.66
C ILE A 32 4.91 13.00 -15.52
N CYS A 33 3.82 12.41 -15.01
CA CYS A 33 3.01 11.43 -15.75
C CYS A 33 2.42 12.04 -17.03
N ALA A 34 1.86 13.25 -16.93
CA ALA A 34 1.30 13.96 -18.09
C ALA A 34 2.39 14.27 -19.14
N GLY A 35 3.58 14.69 -18.70
CA GLY A 35 4.71 15.01 -19.56
C GLY A 35 5.27 13.82 -20.33
N MET A 36 5.17 12.61 -19.76
CA MET A 36 5.51 11.37 -20.49
C MET A 36 4.62 11.16 -21.71
N VAL A 37 3.34 11.52 -21.61
CA VAL A 37 2.35 11.31 -22.68
C VAL A 37 2.29 12.49 -23.65
N THR A 38 2.61 13.70 -23.20
CA THR A 38 2.41 14.94 -23.95
C THR A 38 3.72 15.58 -24.41
N HIS A 39 4.52 16.11 -23.49
CA HIS A 39 5.72 16.87 -23.82
C HIS A 39 6.75 16.90 -22.67
N VAL A 40 8.04 16.82 -23.02
CA VAL A 40 9.16 16.82 -22.06
C VAL A 40 9.17 18.05 -21.15
N ALA A 41 8.81 19.23 -21.66
CA ALA A 41 8.77 20.45 -20.85
C ALA A 41 7.78 20.36 -19.67
N ILE A 42 6.63 19.69 -19.86
CA ILE A 42 5.64 19.46 -18.81
C ILE A 42 6.20 18.51 -17.75
N GLY A 43 6.93 17.48 -18.19
CA GLY A 43 7.62 16.55 -17.29
C GLY A 43 8.72 17.21 -16.47
N LEU A 44 9.52 18.10 -17.08
CA LEU A 44 10.55 18.88 -16.37
C LEU A 44 9.94 19.82 -15.32
N LEU A 45 8.83 20.49 -15.65
CA LEU A 45 8.09 21.30 -14.68
C LEU A 45 7.60 20.44 -13.51
N GLY A 46 7.02 19.27 -13.80
CA GLY A 46 6.59 18.31 -12.79
C GLY A 46 7.73 17.84 -11.88
N LEU A 47 8.91 17.58 -12.44
CA LEU A 47 10.11 17.21 -11.69
C LEU A 47 10.54 18.32 -10.72
N VAL A 48 10.58 19.57 -11.18
CA VAL A 48 10.92 20.73 -10.33
C VAL A 48 9.93 20.86 -9.18
N LEU A 49 8.63 20.77 -9.44
CA LEU A 49 7.60 20.84 -8.40
C LEU A 49 7.65 19.67 -7.42
N THR A 50 7.99 18.47 -7.90
CA THR A 50 8.16 17.28 -7.05
C THR A 50 9.32 17.46 -6.08
N ILE A 51 10.47 17.95 -6.55
CA ILE A 51 11.63 18.23 -5.71
C ILE A 51 11.29 19.33 -4.70
N TRP A 52 10.69 20.43 -5.16
CA TRP A 52 10.34 21.55 -4.29
C TRP A 52 9.30 21.16 -3.23
N GLY A 53 8.24 20.44 -3.61
CA GLY A 53 7.23 19.93 -2.70
C GLY A 53 7.83 18.96 -1.66
N SER A 54 8.71 18.06 -2.07
CA SER A 54 9.38 17.12 -1.17
C SER A 54 10.28 17.84 -0.15
N VAL A 55 11.10 18.78 -0.62
CA VAL A 55 12.02 19.53 0.23
C VAL A 55 11.26 20.45 1.18
N GLY A 56 10.26 21.17 0.69
CA GLY A 56 9.42 22.06 1.50
C GLY A 56 8.65 21.29 2.56
N TRP A 57 8.09 20.13 2.21
CA TRP A 57 7.39 19.29 3.18
C TRP A 57 8.35 18.74 4.25
N PHE A 58 9.53 18.27 3.85
CA PHE A 58 10.54 17.74 4.77
C PHE A 58 10.95 18.77 5.82
N PHE A 59 11.24 20.01 5.41
CA PHE A 59 11.63 21.09 6.32
C PHE A 59 10.46 21.66 7.14
N GLN A 60 9.21 21.42 6.75
CA GLN A 60 8.06 21.80 7.56
C GLN A 60 7.77 20.80 8.69
N VAL A 61 8.18 19.54 8.52
CA VAL A 61 7.99 18.49 9.55
C VAL A 61 9.21 18.40 10.47
N PHE A 62 10.43 18.55 9.94
CA PHE A 62 11.67 18.44 10.72
C PHE A 62 12.39 19.80 10.86
N PRO A 63 13.04 20.10 12.01
CA PRO A 63 13.11 19.29 13.23
C PRO A 63 11.95 19.47 14.22
N HIS A 64 11.14 20.53 14.08
CA HIS A 64 10.03 20.83 14.99
C HIS A 64 8.74 20.97 14.20
N GLU A 65 7.75 20.16 14.55
CA GLU A 65 6.43 20.16 13.94
C GLU A 65 5.70 21.50 14.21
N HIS A 66 5.12 22.09 13.17
CA HIS A 66 4.34 23.32 13.31
C HIS A 66 2.93 23.01 13.83
N HIS A 67 2.64 23.41 15.07
CA HIS A 67 1.32 23.31 15.69
C HIS A 67 0.62 24.67 15.80
N VAL A 68 -0.70 24.66 15.74
CA VAL A 68 -1.58 25.80 16.00
C VAL A 68 -2.44 25.46 17.22
N ALA A 69 -2.40 26.33 18.22
CA ALA A 69 -3.26 26.28 19.39
C ALA A 69 -4.69 26.68 19.00
N VAL A 70 -5.64 25.76 19.12
CA VAL A 70 -7.07 26.03 18.92
C VAL A 70 -7.79 25.91 20.25
N VAL A 71 -8.50 26.96 20.63
CA VAL A 71 -9.31 26.99 21.86
C VAL A 71 -10.54 26.11 21.63
N VAL A 72 -10.73 25.10 22.47
CA VAL A 72 -11.89 24.21 22.37
C VAL A 72 -12.89 24.57 23.45
N GLN A 73 -14.14 24.79 23.03
CA GLN A 73 -15.27 24.87 23.95
C GLN A 73 -15.77 23.45 24.15
N THR A 74 -15.58 22.90 25.34
CA THR A 74 -16.12 21.59 25.72
C THR A 74 -17.63 21.70 25.94
N GLU A 75 -18.41 21.27 24.96
CA GLU A 75 -19.85 21.02 25.12
C GLU A 75 -20.05 19.56 25.55
N GLU A 76 -20.56 19.33 26.76
CA GLU A 76 -20.91 17.98 27.23
C GLU A 76 -22.11 17.44 26.45
N VAL A 77 -21.85 16.77 25.32
CA VAL A 77 -22.89 16.06 24.58
C VAL A 77 -23.23 14.77 25.33
N THR A 78 -24.42 14.72 25.94
CA THR A 78 -24.97 13.50 26.53
C THR A 78 -25.35 12.52 25.42
N ILE A 79 -24.45 11.59 25.10
CA ILE A 79 -24.71 10.54 24.11
C ILE A 79 -25.68 9.51 24.73
N ALA A 80 -26.98 9.68 24.49
CA ALA A 80 -28.00 8.67 24.78
C ALA A 80 -28.09 7.68 23.60
N SER A 81 -27.63 6.44 23.81
CA SER A 81 -27.74 5.37 22.82
C SER A 81 -29.01 4.55 23.05
N THR A 82 -29.86 4.40 22.03
CA THR A 82 -31.07 3.53 22.03
C THR A 82 -30.75 2.08 21.65
N ARG A 83 -29.48 1.70 21.47
CA ARG A 83 -29.12 0.39 20.89
C ARG A 83 -29.37 -0.76 21.87
N THR A 84 -30.11 -1.77 21.43
CA THR A 84 -30.32 -3.03 22.16
C THR A 84 -29.00 -3.69 22.51
N LEU A 85 -28.76 -3.86 23.81
CA LEU A 85 -27.64 -4.59 24.39
C LEU A 85 -27.68 -6.04 23.86
N THR A 86 -26.78 -6.41 22.96
CA THR A 86 -26.55 -7.81 22.63
C THR A 86 -25.88 -8.47 23.82
N ASP A 87 -26.49 -9.54 24.33
CA ASP A 87 -26.01 -10.31 25.46
C ASP A 87 -24.58 -10.80 25.17
N ARG A 88 -23.60 -10.34 25.97
CA ARG A 88 -22.21 -10.78 25.84
C ARG A 88 -22.10 -12.10 26.58
N LEU A 89 -21.83 -13.18 25.82
CA LEU A 89 -21.42 -14.46 26.39
C LEU A 89 -20.25 -14.24 27.38
N PRO A 90 -20.27 -14.92 28.53
CA PRO A 90 -19.28 -14.73 29.58
C PRO A 90 -17.87 -15.02 29.04
N ALA A 91 -16.94 -14.10 29.29
CA ALA A 91 -15.53 -14.25 28.94
C ALA A 91 -14.97 -15.45 29.70
N ILE A 92 -14.70 -16.54 28.99
CA ILE A 92 -14.07 -17.73 29.56
C ILE A 92 -12.59 -17.38 29.81
N GLU A 93 -12.09 -17.58 31.04
CA GLU A 93 -10.70 -17.32 31.45
C GLU A 93 -9.62 -17.97 30.57
N THR A 94 -9.97 -18.96 29.75
CA THR A 94 -9.07 -19.60 28.80
C THR A 94 -8.92 -18.87 27.46
N GLN A 95 -9.67 -17.78 27.24
CA GLN A 95 -9.54 -16.96 26.04
C GLN A 95 -8.31 -16.05 26.16
N ARG A 96 -7.13 -16.59 25.82
CA ARG A 96 -5.88 -15.82 25.73
C ARG A 96 -6.12 -14.57 24.89
N ALA A 97 -5.89 -13.40 25.48
CA ALA A 97 -5.87 -12.14 24.77
C ALA A 97 -4.85 -12.22 23.62
N ILE A 98 -5.36 -12.22 22.39
CA ILE A 98 -4.53 -12.19 21.18
C ILE A 98 -4.05 -10.74 21.04
N LEU A 99 -2.90 -10.44 21.65
CA LEU A 99 -2.25 -9.15 21.46
C LEU A 99 -1.66 -9.13 20.04
N PRO A 100 -2.07 -8.19 19.16
CA PRO A 100 -1.45 -8.02 17.85
C PRO A 100 -0.10 -7.32 18.04
N VAL A 101 0.92 -8.05 18.50
CA VAL A 101 2.24 -7.47 18.84
C VAL A 101 3.12 -7.25 17.61
N GLU A 102 2.81 -7.85 16.46
CA GLU A 102 3.60 -7.66 15.24
C GLU A 102 2.82 -6.89 14.18
N THR A 103 3.12 -5.59 14.07
CA THR A 103 2.62 -4.72 13.01
C THR A 103 3.28 -5.11 11.68
N PHE A 104 2.47 -5.26 10.63
CA PHE A 104 2.98 -5.53 9.30
C PHE A 104 3.84 -4.35 8.81
N HIS A 105 5.14 -4.56 8.62
CA HIS A 105 6.01 -3.49 8.15
C HIS A 105 5.87 -3.32 6.63
N ILE A 106 5.40 -2.14 6.20
CA ILE A 106 5.30 -1.70 4.79
C ILE A 106 6.61 -1.96 4.02
N THR A 107 7.75 -1.85 4.70
CA THR A 107 9.09 -2.07 4.14
C THR A 107 9.31 -3.50 3.61
N THR A 108 8.59 -4.49 4.13
CA THR A 108 8.66 -5.88 3.63
C THR A 108 8.10 -5.98 2.21
N GLY A 109 6.97 -5.31 1.93
CA GLY A 109 6.38 -5.23 0.59
C GLY A 109 7.29 -4.50 -0.40
N ILE A 110 7.93 -3.41 0.02
CA ILE A 110 8.92 -2.67 -0.80
C ILE A 110 10.07 -3.59 -1.22
N ARG A 111 10.68 -4.30 -0.26
CA ARG A 111 11.78 -5.24 -0.53
C ARG A 111 11.35 -6.40 -1.43
N GLY A 112 10.16 -6.94 -1.20
CA GLY A 112 9.56 -7.96 -2.06
C GLY A 112 9.33 -7.48 -3.48
N GLY A 113 8.82 -6.26 -3.65
CA GLY A 113 8.60 -5.63 -4.95
C GLY A 113 9.90 -5.45 -5.74
N VAL A 114 10.95 -4.93 -5.09
CA VAL A 114 12.27 -4.77 -5.73
C VAL A 114 12.84 -6.14 -6.15
N ALA A 115 12.82 -7.13 -5.26
CA ALA A 115 13.34 -8.46 -5.57
C ALA A 115 12.55 -9.15 -6.70
N GLY A 116 11.22 -9.08 -6.66
CA GLY A 116 10.35 -9.59 -7.71
C GLY A 116 10.59 -8.89 -9.05
N GLY A 117 10.76 -7.55 -9.01
CA GLY A 117 11.06 -6.74 -10.18
C GLY A 117 12.38 -7.13 -10.84
N ILE A 118 13.43 -7.39 -10.06
CA ILE A 118 14.72 -7.88 -10.57
C ILE A 118 14.57 -9.27 -11.18
N ALA A 119 13.85 -10.18 -10.51
CA ALA A 119 13.62 -11.53 -11.03
C ALA A 119 12.86 -11.54 -12.37
N MET A 120 11.92 -10.61 -12.55
CA MET A 120 11.15 -10.44 -13.80
C MET A 120 12.03 -10.06 -15.01
N VAL A 121 13.15 -9.37 -14.79
CA VAL A 121 14.06 -8.94 -15.86
C VAL A 121 14.66 -10.15 -16.59
N VAL A 122 14.92 -11.25 -15.88
CA VAL A 122 15.57 -12.44 -16.45
C VAL A 122 14.75 -13.06 -17.60
N PRO A 123 13.48 -13.48 -17.41
CA PRO A 123 12.68 -14.01 -18.52
C PRO A 123 12.36 -12.97 -19.60
N ALA A 124 12.21 -11.68 -19.25
CA ALA A 124 11.95 -10.61 -20.22
C ALA A 124 13.16 -10.35 -21.15
N THR A 125 14.36 -10.35 -20.59
CA THR A 125 15.60 -10.22 -21.37
C THR A 125 15.88 -11.48 -22.18
N LEU A 126 15.61 -12.67 -21.63
CA LEU A 126 15.73 -13.93 -22.36
C LEU A 126 14.80 -13.97 -23.58
N PHE A 127 13.53 -13.58 -23.42
CA PHE A 127 12.60 -13.41 -24.54
C PHE A 127 13.15 -12.49 -25.63
N SER A 128 13.66 -11.33 -25.21
CA SER A 128 14.20 -10.31 -26.13
C SER A 128 15.40 -10.83 -26.91
N LEU A 129 16.30 -11.53 -26.22
CA LEU A 129 17.51 -12.09 -26.83
C LEU A 129 17.18 -13.24 -27.79
N LEU A 130 16.23 -14.12 -27.43
CA LEU A 130 15.87 -15.27 -28.25
C LEU A 130 15.08 -14.89 -29.50
N LYS A 131 14.13 -13.94 -29.40
CA LYS A 131 13.23 -13.59 -30.50
C LYS A 131 13.74 -12.42 -31.36
N TYR A 132 14.39 -11.44 -30.74
CA TYR A 132 14.79 -10.19 -31.41
C TYR A 132 16.30 -9.96 -31.40
N HIS A 133 17.08 -10.90 -30.87
CA HIS A 133 18.55 -10.82 -30.79
C HIS A 133 19.07 -9.53 -30.15
N SER A 134 18.27 -8.93 -29.27
CA SER A 134 18.61 -7.69 -28.58
C SER A 134 18.13 -7.73 -27.15
N ILE A 135 18.96 -7.25 -26.23
CA ILE A 135 18.59 -7.08 -24.81
C ILE A 135 17.68 -5.87 -24.60
N TRP A 136 17.62 -4.94 -25.56
CA TRP A 136 16.90 -3.66 -25.44
C TRP A 136 15.42 -3.78 -25.80
N TYR A 137 15.03 -4.82 -26.54
CA TYR A 137 13.68 -4.95 -27.08
C TYR A 137 12.59 -4.92 -26.01
N ALA A 138 12.61 -5.79 -24.99
CA ALA A 138 11.57 -5.78 -23.95
C ALA A 138 11.55 -4.47 -23.15
N MET A 139 12.70 -3.84 -22.95
CA MET A 139 12.79 -2.58 -22.23
C MET A 139 12.13 -1.45 -23.03
N ASN A 140 12.47 -1.31 -24.31
CA ASN A 140 11.85 -0.32 -25.18
C ASN A 140 10.37 -0.63 -25.45
N LEU A 141 9.98 -1.91 -25.47
CA LEU A 141 8.59 -2.32 -25.57
C LEU A 141 7.79 -1.91 -24.32
N LEU A 142 8.36 -2.02 -23.12
CA LEU A 142 7.74 -1.51 -21.90
C LEU A 142 7.60 0.02 -21.97
N ALA A 143 8.63 0.72 -22.46
CA ALA A 143 8.57 2.16 -22.69
C ALA A 143 7.50 2.55 -23.72
N ALA A 144 7.26 1.73 -24.76
CA ALA A 144 6.19 1.94 -25.72
C ALA A 144 4.78 1.82 -25.12
N GLY A 145 4.64 1.21 -23.94
CA GLY A 145 3.42 1.30 -23.14
C GLY A 145 3.15 2.69 -22.58
N GLY A 146 4.19 3.49 -22.34
CA GLY A 146 4.08 4.89 -21.92
C GLY A 146 4.14 5.89 -23.08
N PHE A 147 4.98 5.61 -24.09
CA PHE A 147 5.11 6.42 -25.30
C PHE A 147 4.27 5.82 -26.43
N VAL A 148 3.05 6.33 -26.60
CA VAL A 148 2.10 5.85 -27.63
C VAL A 148 2.72 5.89 -29.04
N SER A 149 3.57 6.87 -29.32
CA SER A 149 4.29 7.00 -30.61
C SER A 149 5.24 5.83 -30.91
N TRP A 150 5.69 5.09 -29.89
CA TRP A 150 6.63 3.97 -30.05
C TRP A 150 5.91 2.63 -30.27
N ALA A 151 4.60 2.54 -29.99
CA ALA A 151 3.84 1.31 -30.18
C ALA A 151 3.89 0.82 -31.65
N GLY A 152 3.92 1.75 -32.61
CA GLY A 152 4.02 1.47 -34.04
C GLY A 152 5.45 1.37 -34.60
N ALA A 153 6.49 1.53 -33.77
CA ALA A 153 7.87 1.56 -34.24
C ALA A 153 8.35 0.19 -34.78
N SER A 154 9.39 0.19 -35.62
CA SER A 154 9.95 -1.06 -36.15
C SER A 154 10.63 -1.90 -35.05
N ASP A 155 10.70 -3.21 -35.25
CA ASP A 155 11.41 -4.09 -34.31
C ASP A 155 12.91 -3.75 -34.23
N SER A 156 13.50 -3.27 -35.32
CA SER A 156 14.88 -2.78 -35.35
C SER A 156 15.06 -1.55 -34.48
N PHE A 157 14.10 -0.62 -34.46
CA PHE A 157 14.12 0.56 -33.60
C PHE A 157 14.03 0.16 -32.12
N LEU A 158 13.09 -0.74 -31.77
CA LEU A 158 12.94 -1.25 -30.42
C LEU A 158 14.14 -2.10 -29.98
N GLY A 159 14.86 -2.71 -30.92
CA GLY A 159 16.09 -3.46 -30.64
C GLY A 159 17.32 -2.59 -30.35
N GLN A 160 17.27 -1.27 -30.54
CA GLN A 160 18.40 -0.38 -30.32
C GLN A 160 18.41 0.24 -28.92
N PHE A 161 19.57 0.70 -28.48
CA PHE A 161 19.66 1.45 -27.23
C PHE A 161 19.03 2.84 -27.38
N HIS A 162 18.04 3.14 -26.55
CA HIS A 162 17.44 4.46 -26.43
C HIS A 162 17.45 4.90 -24.96
N LEU A 163 18.15 5.99 -24.65
CA LEU A 163 18.23 6.51 -23.28
C LEU A 163 16.83 6.85 -22.73
N GLN A 164 15.96 7.43 -23.56
CA GLN A 164 14.58 7.74 -23.18
C GLN A 164 13.78 6.49 -22.84
N GLY A 165 13.95 5.42 -23.64
CA GLY A 165 13.31 4.13 -23.41
C GLY A 165 13.78 3.49 -22.11
N LEU A 166 15.08 3.49 -21.85
CA LEU A 166 15.67 3.02 -20.60
C LEU A 166 15.08 3.75 -19.38
N LEU A 167 15.08 5.09 -19.40
CA LEU A 167 14.57 5.89 -18.27
C LEU A 167 13.08 5.65 -18.04
N ALA A 168 12.26 5.67 -19.09
CA ALA A 168 10.82 5.43 -18.99
C ALA A 168 10.52 4.01 -18.49
N ALA A 169 11.19 2.99 -19.04
CA ALA A 169 11.01 1.62 -18.63
C ALA A 169 11.44 1.39 -17.17
N LEU A 170 12.55 1.99 -16.72
CA LEU A 170 12.99 1.91 -15.32
C LEU A 170 11.96 2.54 -14.37
N ILE A 171 11.39 3.69 -14.73
CA ILE A 171 10.36 4.36 -13.93
C ILE A 171 9.09 3.51 -13.88
N ILE A 172 8.55 3.09 -15.03
CA ILE A 172 7.34 2.27 -15.11
C ILE A 172 7.54 0.97 -14.34
N HIS A 173 8.62 0.24 -14.62
CA HIS A 173 8.92 -1.04 -13.98
C HIS A 173 9.14 -0.87 -12.47
N GLY A 174 9.91 0.14 -12.06
CA GLY A 174 10.20 0.42 -10.66
C GLY A 174 8.94 0.76 -9.87
N VAL A 175 8.12 1.70 -10.37
CA VAL A 175 6.87 2.11 -9.70
C VAL A 175 5.90 0.95 -9.63
N VAL A 176 5.66 0.23 -10.74
CA VAL A 176 4.74 -0.92 -10.75
C VAL A 176 5.24 -2.02 -9.82
N SER A 177 6.54 -2.34 -9.84
CA SER A 177 7.12 -3.35 -8.95
C SER A 177 6.96 -2.99 -7.47
N LEU A 178 7.13 -1.72 -7.11
CA LEU A 178 6.92 -1.23 -5.75
C LEU A 178 5.44 -1.31 -5.34
N LEU A 179 4.53 -0.84 -6.18
CA LEU A 179 3.08 -0.89 -5.91
C LEU A 179 2.59 -2.33 -5.75
N VAL A 180 3.01 -3.23 -6.64
CA VAL A 180 2.65 -4.66 -6.55
C VAL A 180 3.31 -5.30 -5.32
N GLY A 181 4.57 -4.96 -5.00
CA GLY A 181 5.23 -5.44 -3.78
C GLY A 181 4.49 -5.02 -2.50
N LEU A 182 4.05 -3.77 -2.42
CA LEU A 182 3.22 -3.25 -1.33
C LEU A 182 1.89 -3.99 -1.25
N LEU A 183 1.24 -4.23 -2.38
CA LEU A 183 0.01 -5.03 -2.45
C LEU A 183 0.24 -6.45 -1.92
N TYR A 184 1.31 -7.12 -2.34
CA TYR A 184 1.69 -8.44 -1.83
C TYR A 184 1.91 -8.42 -0.33
N GLY A 185 2.62 -7.39 0.16
CA GLY A 185 2.78 -7.15 1.58
C GLY A 185 1.43 -7.13 2.31
N ALA A 186 0.52 -6.25 1.88
CA ALA A 186 -0.80 -6.13 2.50
C ALA A 186 -1.66 -7.41 2.38
N MET A 187 -1.53 -8.16 1.28
CA MET A 187 -2.38 -9.33 0.99
C MET A 187 -1.90 -10.63 1.63
N LEU A 188 -0.60 -10.82 1.85
CA LEU A 188 -0.03 -12.05 2.39
C LEU A 188 -0.64 -12.50 3.73
N PRO A 189 -0.92 -11.60 4.70
CA PRO A 189 -1.60 -11.95 5.95
C PRO A 189 -3.04 -12.46 5.77
N MET A 190 -3.70 -12.10 4.66
CA MET A 190 -5.11 -12.43 4.45
C MET A 190 -5.34 -13.88 4.00
N PHE A 191 -4.34 -14.53 3.38
CA PHE A 191 -4.48 -15.88 2.80
C PHE A 191 -4.11 -17.02 3.77
N PRO A 192 -5.03 -17.98 4.01
CA PRO A 192 -4.88 -19.00 5.07
C PRO A 192 -3.94 -20.18 4.72
N LYS A 193 -3.86 -20.61 3.45
CA LYS A 193 -3.03 -21.77 3.02
C LYS A 193 -2.20 -21.42 1.77
N TYR A 194 -0.90 -21.75 1.81
CA TYR A 194 0.11 -21.53 0.75
C TYR A 194 0.14 -20.11 0.12
N PRO A 195 0.33 -19.04 0.91
CA PRO A 195 0.16 -17.66 0.43
C PRO A 195 1.14 -17.28 -0.68
N ILE A 196 2.33 -17.86 -0.72
CA ILE A 196 3.31 -17.62 -1.79
C ILE A 196 2.81 -18.17 -3.11
N VAL A 197 2.22 -19.37 -3.11
CA VAL A 197 1.73 -20.02 -4.34
C VAL A 197 0.42 -19.40 -4.78
N THR A 198 -0.51 -19.16 -3.85
CA THR A 198 -1.80 -18.55 -4.18
C THR A 198 -1.64 -17.11 -4.63
N ALA A 199 -0.88 -16.27 -3.92
CA ALA A 199 -0.60 -14.91 -4.36
C ALA A 199 0.33 -14.90 -5.59
N GLY A 200 1.40 -15.69 -5.59
CA GLY A 200 2.42 -15.73 -6.66
C GLY A 200 1.97 -16.32 -7.98
N LEU A 201 0.81 -17.00 -8.04
CA LEU A 201 0.24 -17.53 -9.28
C LEU A 201 -1.08 -16.85 -9.66
N MET A 202 -2.02 -16.73 -8.72
CA MET A 202 -3.36 -16.21 -9.06
C MET A 202 -3.35 -14.72 -9.37
N VAL A 203 -2.62 -13.91 -8.60
CA VAL A 203 -2.56 -12.46 -8.81
C VAL A 203 -1.88 -12.12 -10.15
N PRO A 204 -0.71 -12.71 -10.49
CA PRO A 204 -0.07 -12.56 -11.80
C PRO A 204 -0.96 -12.92 -12.98
N LEU A 205 -1.68 -14.04 -12.89
CA LEU A 205 -2.57 -14.48 -13.96
C LEU A 205 -3.79 -13.56 -14.10
N LEU A 206 -4.38 -13.11 -12.98
CA LEU A 206 -5.48 -12.15 -12.99
C LEU A 206 -5.05 -10.83 -13.64
N PHE A 207 -3.92 -10.25 -13.22
CA PHE A 207 -3.40 -9.01 -13.80
C PHE A 207 -3.05 -9.17 -15.27
N THR A 208 -2.48 -10.32 -15.66
CA THR A 208 -2.19 -10.62 -17.07
C THR A 208 -3.48 -10.65 -17.90
N GLY A 209 -4.54 -11.29 -17.41
CA GLY A 209 -5.83 -11.35 -18.11
C GLY A 209 -6.50 -9.97 -18.24
N ILE A 210 -6.44 -9.16 -17.18
CA ILE A 210 -6.93 -7.77 -17.22
C ILE A 210 -6.12 -6.96 -18.25
N LEU A 211 -4.79 -7.06 -18.21
CA LEU A 211 -3.92 -6.32 -19.13
C LEU A 211 -4.12 -6.75 -20.59
N TYR A 212 -4.24 -8.05 -20.85
CA TYR A 212 -4.54 -8.61 -22.18
C TYR A 212 -5.83 -8.02 -22.74
N SER A 213 -6.88 -8.03 -21.92
CA SER A 213 -8.19 -7.52 -22.30
C SER A 213 -8.16 -6.01 -22.53
N ALA A 214 -7.52 -5.26 -21.63
CA ALA A 214 -7.42 -3.81 -21.74
C ALA A 214 -6.59 -3.39 -22.97
N LEU A 215 -5.45 -4.02 -23.23
CA LEU A 215 -4.58 -3.70 -24.36
C LEU A 215 -5.24 -4.04 -25.71
N SER A 216 -6.08 -5.07 -25.76
CA SER A 216 -6.84 -5.39 -26.98
C SER A 216 -7.74 -4.23 -27.44
N ILE A 217 -8.19 -3.39 -26.49
CA ILE A 217 -9.06 -2.22 -26.76
C ILE A 217 -8.24 -0.94 -26.89
N ILE A 218 -7.28 -0.72 -25.99
CA ILE A 218 -6.54 0.54 -25.89
C ILE A 218 -5.44 0.66 -26.95
N SER A 219 -4.68 -0.42 -27.16
CA SER A 219 -3.53 -0.43 -28.08
C SER A 219 -3.31 -1.83 -28.64
N PRO A 220 -4.07 -2.21 -29.68
CA PRO A 220 -3.96 -3.55 -30.29
C PRO A 220 -2.56 -3.79 -30.88
N ILE A 221 -1.92 -2.74 -31.39
CA ILE A 221 -0.55 -2.81 -31.93
C ILE A 221 0.45 -3.21 -30.84
N LEU A 222 0.33 -2.64 -29.64
CA LEU A 222 1.19 -3.01 -28.52
C LEU A 222 0.88 -4.43 -28.04
N ASN A 223 -0.39 -4.81 -28.04
CA ASN A 223 -0.86 -6.15 -27.66
C ASN A 223 -0.22 -7.27 -28.52
N GLU A 224 -0.09 -7.05 -29.84
CA GLU A 224 0.53 -8.00 -30.78
C GLU A 224 2.03 -8.21 -30.55
N ARG A 225 2.71 -7.19 -30.04
CA ARG A 225 4.15 -7.24 -29.77
C ARG A 225 4.48 -7.98 -28.48
N ILE A 226 3.53 -8.08 -27.56
CA ILE A 226 3.73 -8.78 -26.28
C ILE A 226 3.74 -10.29 -26.53
N GLY A 227 4.89 -10.91 -26.25
CA GLY A 227 4.98 -12.36 -26.17
C GLY A 227 4.26 -12.87 -24.91
N TRP A 228 2.93 -13.05 -24.97
CA TRP A 228 2.09 -13.36 -23.82
C TRP A 228 2.55 -14.54 -22.97
N PHE A 229 3.11 -15.58 -23.60
CA PHE A 229 3.74 -16.69 -22.88
C PHE A 229 4.89 -16.21 -21.98
N TRP A 230 5.84 -15.46 -22.55
CA TRP A 230 6.98 -14.90 -21.82
C TRP A 230 6.56 -13.85 -20.80
N PHE A 231 5.51 -13.09 -21.08
CA PHE A 231 4.90 -12.17 -20.14
C PHE A 231 4.36 -12.91 -18.91
N VAL A 232 3.55 -13.96 -19.09
CA VAL A 232 3.05 -14.80 -17.98
C VAL A 232 4.20 -15.41 -17.18
N VAL A 233 5.22 -15.97 -17.84
CA VAL A 233 6.40 -16.52 -17.16
C VAL A 233 7.10 -15.45 -16.31
N SER A 234 7.23 -14.23 -16.84
CA SER A 234 7.82 -13.10 -16.12
C SER A 234 6.99 -12.69 -14.90
N GLN A 235 5.66 -12.68 -15.04
CA GLN A 235 4.73 -12.35 -13.97
C GLN A 235 4.74 -13.42 -12.85
N ILE A 236 4.85 -14.71 -13.21
CA ILE A 236 5.02 -15.79 -12.23
C ILE A 236 6.37 -15.67 -11.52
N ALA A 237 7.47 -15.39 -12.25
CA ALA A 237 8.77 -15.17 -11.65
C ALA A 237 8.75 -14.01 -10.64
N PHE A 238 8.10 -12.89 -11.00
CA PHE A 238 7.86 -11.77 -10.10
C PHE A 238 7.09 -12.23 -8.86
N GLY A 239 5.94 -12.87 -9.03
CA GLY A 239 5.03 -13.24 -7.94
C GLY A 239 5.64 -14.22 -6.96
N LEU A 240 6.38 -15.23 -7.46
CA LEU A 240 7.07 -16.21 -6.63
C LEU A 240 8.20 -15.58 -5.81
N VAL A 241 9.06 -14.76 -6.44
CA VAL A 241 10.18 -14.12 -5.74
C VAL A 241 9.69 -13.05 -4.76
N CYS A 242 8.74 -12.22 -5.17
CA CYS A 242 8.11 -11.23 -4.29
C CYS A 242 7.48 -11.93 -3.08
N GLY A 243 6.62 -12.93 -3.31
CA GLY A 243 5.98 -13.69 -2.25
C GLY A 243 6.97 -14.39 -1.32
N PHE A 244 8.05 -14.96 -1.86
CA PHE A 244 9.11 -15.59 -1.08
C PHE A 244 9.84 -14.58 -0.17
N VAL A 245 10.27 -13.44 -0.73
CA VAL A 245 10.99 -12.40 0.03
C VAL A 245 10.11 -11.78 1.10
N VAL A 246 8.85 -11.48 0.81
CA VAL A 246 7.92 -10.98 1.82
C VAL A 246 7.69 -12.04 2.90
N ASN A 247 7.46 -13.30 2.52
CA ASN A 247 7.21 -14.38 3.48
C ASN A 247 8.41 -14.65 4.41
N LEU A 248 9.65 -14.48 3.92
CA LEU A 248 10.85 -14.57 4.76
C LEU A 248 10.92 -13.47 5.83
N GLN A 249 10.32 -12.31 5.58
CA GLN A 249 10.39 -11.16 6.47
C GLN A 249 9.15 -10.99 7.36
N THR A 250 8.05 -11.67 7.03
CA THR A 250 6.85 -11.71 7.88
C THR A 250 7.00 -12.77 8.98
N LYS A 251 7.44 -12.37 10.18
CA LYS A 251 7.48 -13.23 11.38
C LYS A 251 6.11 -13.56 12.00
N VAL A 252 5.02 -13.17 11.32
CA VAL A 252 3.65 -13.09 11.87
C VAL A 252 2.95 -14.45 12.05
N ARG A 253 3.55 -15.58 11.66
CA ARG A 253 2.84 -16.87 11.61
C ARG A 253 2.92 -17.68 12.90
N THR A 254 2.39 -17.15 13.99
CA THR A 254 1.93 -18.04 15.06
C THR A 254 0.79 -18.91 14.52
N PRO A 255 0.72 -20.21 14.83
CA PRO A 255 -0.38 -21.09 14.41
C PRO A 255 -1.77 -20.53 14.77
N GLN A 256 -1.82 -19.73 15.83
CA GLN A 256 -3.01 -19.09 16.38
C GLN A 256 -3.58 -18.00 15.45
N PHE A 257 -2.74 -17.15 14.81
CA PHE A 257 -3.22 -16.12 13.87
C PHE A 257 -3.80 -16.72 12.58
N ARG A 258 -3.26 -17.85 12.12
CA ARG A 258 -3.75 -18.55 10.92
C ARG A 258 -5.15 -19.15 11.12
N ALA A 259 -5.50 -19.50 12.35
CA ALA A 259 -6.81 -20.06 12.69
C ALA A 259 -7.94 -19.02 12.72
N LEU A 260 -7.61 -17.71 12.71
CA LEU A 260 -8.62 -16.65 12.72
C LEU A 260 -9.43 -16.60 11.41
N PRO A 261 -10.72 -16.23 11.44
CA PRO A 261 -11.49 -15.97 10.22
C PRO A 261 -10.89 -14.86 9.34
N PHE A 262 -11.16 -14.88 8.03
CA PHE A 262 -10.65 -13.89 7.08
C PHE A 262 -10.96 -12.43 7.49
N ALA A 263 -12.20 -12.17 7.92
CA ALA A 263 -12.64 -10.83 8.33
C ALA A 263 -11.77 -10.26 9.47
N THR A 264 -11.34 -11.12 10.41
CA THR A 264 -10.42 -10.75 11.49
C THR A 264 -9.04 -10.38 10.97
N ARG A 265 -8.50 -11.14 10.02
CA ARG A 265 -7.18 -10.88 9.43
C ARG A 265 -7.17 -9.66 8.52
N ALA A 266 -8.30 -9.34 7.92
CA ALA A 266 -8.49 -8.17 7.05
C ALA A 266 -8.75 -6.87 7.83
N GLY A 267 -8.81 -6.92 9.18
CA GLY A 267 -9.07 -5.74 10.00
C GLY A 267 -10.50 -5.22 9.92
N ILE A 268 -11.46 -6.05 9.51
CA ILE A 268 -12.89 -5.68 9.34
C ILE A 268 -13.64 -5.68 10.70
N HIS A 269 -12.94 -5.87 11.83
CA HIS A 269 -13.57 -5.78 13.14
C HIS A 269 -13.87 -4.33 13.50
N SER A 270 -15.16 -4.01 13.63
CA SER A 270 -15.64 -2.77 14.22
C SER A 270 -15.22 -2.67 15.68
N ASP A 271 -14.68 -1.52 16.07
CA ASP A 271 -14.33 -1.13 17.44
C ASP A 271 -15.39 -1.56 18.46
N GLN A 272 -15.10 -2.62 19.21
CA GLN A 272 -15.74 -2.83 20.50
C GLN A 272 -14.84 -2.18 21.55
N ILE A 273 -15.07 -0.89 21.80
CA ILE A 273 -14.42 -0.09 22.83
C ILE A 273 -14.49 -0.84 24.17
N THR A 274 -13.33 -1.27 24.65
CA THR A 274 -13.15 -1.91 25.96
C THR A 274 -13.18 -0.82 27.03
N ARG A 275 -14.32 -0.64 27.73
CA ARG A 275 -14.36 0.16 28.97
C ARG A 275 -14.04 -0.72 30.18
N PRO A 276 -13.30 -0.21 31.19
CA PRO A 276 -12.93 -0.98 32.37
C PRO A 276 -14.18 -1.36 33.18
N SER A 277 -14.29 -2.64 33.54
CA SER A 277 -15.34 -3.16 34.40
C SER A 277 -15.24 -2.50 35.78
N LYS A 278 -16.31 -1.82 36.23
CA LYS A 278 -16.45 -1.52 37.66
C LYS A 278 -16.45 -2.84 38.41
N GLN A 279 -15.47 -2.98 39.30
CA GLN A 279 -15.34 -4.08 40.24
C GLN A 279 -16.55 -4.02 41.18
N ASN A 280 -17.54 -4.89 40.96
CA ASN A 280 -18.63 -5.05 41.91
C ASN A 280 -18.05 -5.68 43.19
N GLY A 281 -18.03 -4.89 44.27
CA GLY A 281 -17.81 -5.40 45.61
C GLY A 281 -18.93 -6.36 46.01
N GLN A 282 -18.56 -7.37 46.76
CA GLN A 282 -19.42 -8.37 47.40
C GLN A 282 -18.82 -8.63 48.79
N PRO A 283 -19.56 -9.09 49.81
CA PRO A 283 -21.00 -8.99 50.12
C PRO A 283 -21.22 -8.26 51.48
N ASP A 284 -22.45 -7.81 51.78
CA ASP A 284 -22.85 -7.57 53.17
C ASP A 284 -23.83 -8.66 53.58
N GLU A 285 -23.28 -9.63 54.31
CA GLU A 285 -23.97 -10.72 55.00
C GLU A 285 -24.75 -10.11 56.17
N LYS A 286 -26.07 -10.20 56.12
CA LYS A 286 -26.94 -9.90 57.28
C LYS A 286 -27.83 -11.09 57.58
N ASP A 287 -27.54 -11.72 58.72
CA ASP A 287 -28.50 -12.37 59.62
C ASP A 287 -27.79 -12.49 61.00
N PRO A 288 -28.45 -12.62 62.18
CA PRO A 288 -29.88 -12.65 62.49
C PRO A 288 -30.34 -11.79 63.69
N SER A 289 -31.66 -11.71 63.87
CA SER A 289 -32.38 -11.49 65.15
C SER A 289 -32.00 -10.29 66.05
N GLN A 290 -32.88 -9.27 66.06
CA GLN A 290 -33.62 -8.75 67.24
C GLN A 290 -34.45 -7.53 66.84
#